data_AF-A0AAV6IZA0-F1
#
_entry.id   AF-A0AAV6IZA0-F1
#
_cell.length_a   1.000
_cell.length_b   1.000
_cell.length_c   1.000
_cell.angle_alpha   90.00
_cell.angle_beta   90.00
_cell.angle_gamma   90.00
#
_symmetry.space_group_name_H-M   'P 1'
#
loop_
_entity.id
_entity.type
_entity.pdbx_description
1 polymer ?
#
loop_
_entity_poly.entity_id
_entity_poly.type
_entity_poly.pdbx_seq_one_letter_code
_entity_poly.pdbx_strand_id
1 'polypeptide(L)'
;MNKTHKCLLYIVIGIILQTAIILIFVLTFMRARTPKLRFGSVSVQSLTTNSSASSPSFTMKLNTQITVKNTNFGKFKFGDSTATIFYKGIPIGEAAIGKGKAKARSTKKVDVSVSLSSKKVTSGNLNLASDLNSGKLRLTSHGVQVLL
;
A
#
# COMPACT_ATOMS: atom_id res chain seq x y z
N MET A 1 48.87 -39.54 -14.91
CA MET A 1 47.47 -39.06 -14.87
C MET A 1 46.98 -38.80 -16.30
N ASN A 2 46.15 -39.69 -16.81
CA ASN A 2 45.83 -39.82 -18.24
C ASN A 2 45.00 -38.60 -18.71
N LYS A 3 45.10 -38.21 -20.00
CA LYS A 3 44.40 -37.04 -20.57
C LYS A 3 42.89 -37.03 -20.27
N THR A 4 42.29 -38.21 -20.18
CA THR A 4 40.88 -38.44 -19.81
C THR A 4 40.54 -38.01 -18.39
N HIS A 5 41.39 -38.31 -17.39
CA HIS A 5 41.17 -37.89 -15.99
C HIS A 5 41.24 -36.37 -15.83
N LYS A 6 42.13 -35.69 -16.57
CA LYS A 6 42.21 -34.22 -16.57
C LYS A 6 40.95 -33.60 -17.17
N CYS A 7 40.42 -34.17 -18.27
CA CYS A 7 39.19 -33.70 -18.91
C CYS A 7 37.97 -33.86 -17.99
N LEU A 8 37.82 -35.01 -17.33
CA LEU A 8 36.75 -35.25 -16.34
C LEU A 8 36.82 -34.24 -15.18
N LEU A 9 38.02 -33.94 -14.68
CA LEU A 9 38.20 -32.94 -13.61
C LEU A 9 37.72 -31.55 -14.03
N TYR A 10 38.05 -31.09 -15.25
CA TYR A 10 37.57 -29.79 -15.75
C TYR A 10 36.05 -29.74 -15.92
N ILE A 11 35.43 -30.83 -16.36
CA ILE A 11 33.96 -30.91 -16.46
C ILE A 11 33.32 -30.77 -15.08
N VAL A 12 33.85 -31.48 -14.06
CA VAL A 12 33.33 -31.39 -12.68
C VAL A 12 33.46 -29.96 -12.14
N ILE A 13 34.61 -29.31 -12.33
CA ILE A 13 34.83 -27.91 -11.92
C ILE A 13 33.84 -26.96 -12.64
N GLY A 14 33.63 -27.17 -13.94
CA GLY A 14 32.69 -26.39 -14.73
C GLY A 14 31.25 -26.50 -14.22
N ILE A 15 30.81 -27.71 -13.85
CA ILE A 15 29.48 -27.94 -13.28
C ILE A 15 29.33 -27.21 -11.94
N ILE A 16 30.33 -27.32 -11.06
CA ILE A 16 30.32 -26.65 -9.74
C ILE A 16 30.21 -25.13 -9.93
N LEU A 17 31.02 -24.55 -10.81
CA LEU A 17 30.99 -23.12 -11.12
C LEU A 17 29.63 -22.70 -11.69
N GLN A 18 29.08 -23.47 -12.62
CA GLN A 18 27.78 -23.19 -13.22
C GLN A 18 26.66 -23.21 -12.17
N THR A 19 26.65 -24.20 -11.27
CA THR A 19 25.68 -24.27 -10.18
C THR A 19 25.80 -23.08 -9.22
N ALA A 20 27.02 -22.65 -8.88
CA ALA A 20 27.23 -21.49 -8.03
C ALA A 20 26.70 -20.20 -8.67
N ILE A 21 26.93 -20.00 -9.96
CA ILE A 21 26.41 -18.84 -10.71
C ILE A 21 24.88 -18.85 -10.74
N ILE A 22 24.26 -20.00 -11.03
CA ILE A 22 22.79 -20.13 -11.06
C ILE A 22 22.22 -19.84 -9.66
N LEU A 23 22.83 -20.37 -8.60
CA LEU A 23 22.38 -20.16 -7.23
C LEU A 23 22.42 -18.67 -6.85
N ILE A 24 23.53 -17.98 -7.15
CA ILE A 24 23.66 -16.53 -6.90
C ILE A 24 22.61 -15.76 -7.70
N PHE A 25 22.40 -16.11 -8.97
CA PHE A 25 21.41 -15.45 -9.82
C PHE A 25 20.00 -15.59 -9.25
N VAL A 26 19.59 -16.80 -8.86
CA VAL A 26 18.29 -17.07 -8.23
C VAL A 26 18.15 -16.27 -6.94
N LEU A 27 19.14 -16.33 -6.04
CA LEU A 27 19.09 -15.59 -4.78
C LEU A 27 19.01 -14.08 -4.98
N THR A 28 19.65 -13.54 -6.02
CA THR A 28 19.68 -12.09 -6.26
C THR A 28 18.42 -11.59 -6.96
N PHE A 29 17.93 -12.32 -7.97
CA PHE A 29 16.79 -11.90 -8.79
C PHE A 29 15.44 -12.43 -8.29
N MET A 30 15.37 -13.63 -7.71
CA MET A 30 14.11 -14.21 -7.20
C MET A 30 13.80 -13.78 -5.77
N ARG A 31 14.66 -13.00 -5.10
CA ARG A 31 14.37 -12.48 -3.76
C ARG A 31 13.09 -11.66 -3.77
N ALA A 32 12.06 -12.18 -3.10
CA ALA A 32 10.79 -11.51 -2.93
C ALA A 32 10.98 -10.20 -2.16
N ARG A 33 10.58 -9.09 -2.80
CA ARG A 33 10.53 -7.74 -2.25
C ARG A 33 9.07 -7.39 -1.94
N THR A 34 8.85 -6.70 -0.84
CA THR A 34 7.52 -6.17 -0.51
C THR A 34 7.09 -5.16 -1.58
N PRO A 35 5.86 -5.27 -2.13
CA PRO A 35 5.37 -4.29 -3.08
C PRO A 35 5.27 -2.92 -2.42
N LYS A 36 5.41 -1.86 -3.21
CA LYS A 36 5.28 -0.48 -2.73
C LYS A 36 3.84 -0.02 -2.89
N LEU A 37 3.19 0.31 -1.79
CA LEU A 37 1.87 0.96 -1.79
C LEU A 37 2.04 2.47 -1.88
N ARG A 38 1.29 3.10 -2.77
CA ARG A 38 1.25 4.56 -2.92
C ARG A 38 -0.18 5.02 -3.05
N PHE A 39 -0.51 6.13 -2.39
CA PHE A 39 -1.73 6.87 -2.68
C PHE A 39 -1.53 7.62 -4.00
N GLY A 40 -2.47 7.44 -4.92
CA GLY A 40 -2.57 8.14 -6.18
C GLY A 40 -3.48 9.36 -6.05
N SER A 41 -4.31 9.58 -7.07
CA SER A 41 -5.26 10.69 -7.08
C SER A 41 -6.35 10.52 -6.00
N VAL A 42 -6.70 11.63 -5.36
CA VAL A 42 -7.82 11.74 -4.44
C VAL A 42 -8.81 12.73 -5.04
N SER A 43 -10.06 12.31 -5.19
CA SER A 43 -11.16 13.11 -5.67
C SER A 43 -12.24 13.19 -4.59
N VAL A 44 -12.69 14.40 -4.31
CA VAL A 44 -13.80 14.63 -3.37
C VAL A 44 -15.10 14.52 -4.15
N GLN A 45 -15.93 13.55 -3.79
CA GLN A 45 -17.20 13.31 -4.47
C GLN A 45 -18.34 14.11 -3.83
N SER A 46 -18.35 14.20 -2.51
CA SER A 46 -19.25 15.10 -1.79
C SER A 46 -18.63 15.56 -0.49
N LEU A 47 -18.93 16.79 -0.10
CA LEU A 47 -18.53 17.37 1.17
C LEU A 47 -19.71 18.18 1.71
N THR A 48 -20.14 17.84 2.92
CA THR A 48 -21.15 18.59 3.67
C THR A 48 -20.53 18.97 4.99
N THR A 49 -20.52 20.27 5.28
CA THR A 49 -19.95 20.83 6.50
C THR A 49 -20.99 21.64 7.26
N ASN A 50 -20.87 21.62 8.58
CA ASN A 50 -21.58 22.49 9.51
C ASN A 50 -20.51 23.10 10.42
N SER A 51 -20.27 24.39 10.28
CA SER A 51 -19.23 25.12 11.02
C SER A 51 -19.77 25.80 12.29
N SER A 52 -20.97 25.43 12.73
CA SER A 52 -21.60 26.00 13.93
C SER A 52 -20.73 25.84 15.17
N ALA A 53 -20.62 26.88 15.99
CA ALA A 53 -19.80 26.88 17.21
C ALA A 53 -20.29 25.86 18.25
N SER A 54 -21.59 25.59 18.31
CA SER A 54 -22.21 24.65 19.24
C SER A 54 -22.10 23.18 18.83
N SER A 55 -22.06 22.90 17.52
CA SER A 55 -22.06 21.53 16.99
C SER A 55 -21.38 21.43 15.62
N PRO A 56 -20.05 21.61 15.55
CA PRO A 56 -19.34 21.51 14.28
C PRO A 56 -19.35 20.06 13.78
N SER A 57 -19.61 19.85 12.49
CA SER A 57 -19.55 18.53 11.88
C SER A 57 -19.21 18.61 10.39
N PHE A 58 -18.66 17.52 9.87
CA PHE A 58 -18.55 17.27 8.44
C PHE A 58 -18.86 15.81 8.10
N THR A 59 -19.36 15.61 6.89
CA THR A 59 -19.46 14.32 6.21
C THR A 59 -18.85 14.48 4.82
N MET A 60 -17.98 13.55 4.44
CA MET A 60 -17.27 13.61 3.18
C MET A 60 -17.20 12.24 2.53
N LYS A 61 -17.40 12.18 1.21
CA LYS A 61 -17.13 11.01 0.39
C LYS A 61 -15.94 11.31 -0.51
N LEU A 62 -14.93 10.45 -0.44
CA LEU A 62 -13.73 10.52 -1.27
C LEU A 62 -13.68 9.30 -2.18
N ASN A 63 -13.28 9.51 -3.43
CA ASN A 63 -12.77 8.46 -4.29
C ASN A 63 -11.26 8.61 -4.38
N THR A 64 -10.54 7.58 -3.97
CA THR A 64 -9.09 7.57 -3.95
C THR A 64 -8.59 6.43 -4.82
N GLN A 65 -7.52 6.65 -5.57
CA GLN A 65 -6.85 5.60 -6.30
C GLN A 65 -5.62 5.15 -5.52
N ILE A 66 -5.59 3.89 -5.09
CA ILE A 66 -4.41 3.29 -4.47
C ILE A 66 -3.64 2.51 -5.52
N THR A 67 -2.33 2.69 -5.50
CA THR A 67 -1.42 2.09 -6.47
C THR A 67 -0.52 1.07 -5.77
N VAL A 68 -0.63 -0.19 -6.20
CA VAL A 68 0.19 -1.31 -5.73
C VAL A 68 1.27 -1.59 -6.77
N LYS A 69 2.50 -1.17 -6.49
CA LYS A 69 3.65 -1.43 -7.36
C LYS A 69 4.32 -2.73 -6.97
N ASN A 70 4.19 -3.76 -7.81
CA ASN A 70 4.91 -5.02 -7.66
C ASN A 70 6.30 -4.90 -8.29
N THR A 71 7.33 -4.97 -7.45
CA THR A 71 8.73 -4.95 -7.89
C THR A 71 9.30 -6.35 -8.13
N ASN A 72 8.52 -7.40 -7.81
CA ASN A 72 8.93 -8.80 -7.97
C ASN A 72 8.81 -9.26 -9.43
N PHE A 73 9.64 -10.22 -9.79
CA PHE A 73 9.55 -10.95 -11.05
C PHE A 73 8.42 -12.00 -11.06
N GLY A 74 7.82 -12.29 -9.89
CA GLY A 74 6.62 -13.10 -9.76
C GLY A 74 5.33 -12.27 -9.67
N LYS A 75 4.18 -12.92 -9.85
CA LYS A 75 2.86 -12.31 -9.58
C LYS A 75 2.72 -12.11 -8.07
N PHE A 76 2.25 -10.93 -7.65
CA PHE A 76 1.97 -10.63 -6.25
C PHE A 76 0.46 -10.61 -6.01
N LYS A 77 -0.03 -11.38 -5.05
CA LYS A 77 -1.43 -11.37 -4.61
C LYS A 77 -1.52 -10.57 -3.32
N PHE A 78 -2.55 -9.75 -3.19
CA PHE A 78 -2.88 -9.09 -1.93
C PHE A 78 -4.30 -9.44 -1.53
N GLY A 79 -4.50 -9.65 -0.22
CA GLY A 79 -5.80 -9.89 0.39
C GLY A 79 -6.60 -8.60 0.54
N ASP A 80 -7.79 -8.75 1.12
CA ASP A 80 -8.58 -7.60 1.55
C ASP A 80 -7.81 -6.87 2.65
N SER A 81 -7.72 -5.55 2.53
CA SER A 81 -7.01 -4.70 3.49
C SER A 81 -7.87 -3.47 3.80
N THR A 82 -7.67 -2.89 4.97
CA THR A 82 -8.43 -1.71 5.41
C THR A 82 -7.45 -0.63 5.83
N ALA A 83 -7.69 0.59 5.36
CA ALA A 83 -6.98 1.77 5.84
C ALA A 83 -7.92 2.61 6.69
N THR A 84 -7.51 2.91 7.91
CA THR A 84 -8.28 3.77 8.82
C THR A 84 -7.82 5.20 8.63
N ILE A 85 -8.78 6.11 8.54
CA ILE A 85 -8.53 7.54 8.37
C ILE A 85 -8.87 8.24 9.67
N PHE A 86 -7.97 9.13 10.06
CA PHE A 86 -7.98 9.82 11.32
C PHE A 86 -8.05 11.32 11.10
N TYR A 87 -8.78 11.98 11.99
CA TYR A 87 -8.73 13.43 12.17
C TYR A 87 -8.18 13.70 13.57
N LYS A 88 -7.01 14.35 13.63
CA LYS A 88 -6.29 14.63 14.89
C LYS A 88 -6.22 13.42 15.86
N GLY A 89 -6.03 12.22 15.31
CA GLY A 89 -5.94 10.97 16.09
C GLY A 89 -7.26 10.24 16.33
N ILE A 90 -8.42 10.82 15.98
CA ILE A 90 -9.72 10.14 16.08
C ILE A 90 -10.06 9.44 14.77
N PRO A 91 -10.42 8.14 14.78
CA PRO A 91 -10.85 7.43 13.58
C PRO A 91 -12.21 7.96 13.10
N ILE A 92 -12.25 8.47 11.87
CA ILE A 92 -13.44 9.08 11.25
C ILE A 92 -14.01 8.28 10.08
N GLY A 93 -13.31 7.22 9.65
CA GLY A 93 -13.79 6.30 8.63
C GLY A 93 -12.71 5.32 8.20
N GLU A 94 -13.12 4.39 7.34
CA GLU A 94 -12.30 3.30 6.83
C GLU A 94 -12.40 3.22 5.32
N ALA A 95 -11.30 2.83 4.69
CA ALA A 95 -11.18 2.62 3.26
C ALA A 95 -10.94 1.13 3.01
N ALA A 96 -11.93 0.46 2.41
CA ALA A 96 -11.83 -0.95 2.08
C ALA A 96 -11.06 -1.14 0.76
N ILE A 97 -9.93 -1.83 0.84
CA ILE A 97 -9.06 -2.16 -0.27
C ILE A 97 -9.34 -3.60 -0.63
N GLY A 98 -10.11 -3.82 -1.69
CA GLY A 98 -10.46 -5.17 -2.12
C GLY A 98 -9.23 -5.95 -2.58
N LYS A 99 -9.26 -7.27 -2.38
CA LYS A 99 -8.24 -8.21 -2.84
C LYS A 99 -7.93 -8.07 -4.32
N GLY A 100 -6.68 -8.33 -4.68
CA GLY A 100 -6.25 -8.18 -6.06
C GLY A 100 -4.92 -8.88 -6.37
N LYS A 101 -4.53 -8.79 -7.64
CA LYS A 101 -3.30 -9.40 -8.16
C LYS A 101 -2.55 -8.39 -9.01
N ALA A 102 -1.29 -8.16 -8.67
CA ALA A 102 -0.36 -7.37 -9.47
C ALA A 102 0.54 -8.31 -10.28
N LYS A 103 0.63 -8.07 -11.59
CA LYS A 103 1.54 -8.82 -12.47
C LYS A 103 3.00 -8.57 -12.09
N ALA A 104 3.91 -9.45 -12.53
CA ALA A 104 5.34 -9.27 -12.36
C ALA A 104 5.79 -7.89 -12.86
N ARG A 105 6.61 -7.19 -12.07
CA ARG A 105 7.20 -5.87 -12.40
C ARG A 105 6.17 -4.83 -12.84
N SER A 106 4.93 -4.93 -12.37
CA SER A 106 3.80 -4.10 -12.82
C SER A 106 3.15 -3.33 -11.68
N THR A 107 2.35 -2.35 -12.05
CA THR A 107 1.64 -1.47 -11.13
C THR A 107 0.14 -1.68 -11.29
N LYS A 108 -0.54 -2.08 -10.22
CA LYS A 108 -1.99 -2.23 -10.20
C LYS A 108 -2.61 -1.01 -9.52
N LYS A 109 -3.58 -0.38 -10.21
CA LYS A 109 -4.43 0.67 -9.65
C LYS A 109 -5.70 0.03 -9.10
N VAL A 110 -6.12 0.51 -7.93
CA VAL A 110 -7.34 0.08 -7.23
C VAL A 110 -8.06 1.34 -6.81
N ASP A 111 -9.27 1.53 -7.33
CA ASP A 111 -10.12 2.65 -6.94
C ASP A 111 -10.89 2.27 -5.68
N VAL A 112 -10.85 3.15 -4.69
CA VAL A 112 -11.38 2.94 -3.35
C VAL A 112 -12.26 4.12 -2.99
N SER A 113 -13.53 3.84 -2.70
CA SER A 113 -14.45 4.83 -2.17
C SER A 113 -14.39 4.83 -0.65
N VAL A 114 -14.33 6.01 -0.06
CA VAL A 114 -14.15 6.23 1.37
C VAL A 114 -15.25 7.18 1.84
N SER A 115 -15.99 6.75 2.86
CA SER A 115 -16.96 7.60 3.56
C SER A 115 -16.38 8.01 4.91
N LEU A 116 -16.33 9.31 5.15
CA LEU A 116 -15.76 9.94 6.34
C LEU A 116 -16.84 10.71 7.08
N SER A 117 -16.90 10.54 8.40
CA SER A 117 -17.85 11.22 9.26
C SER A 117 -17.22 11.68 10.57
N SER A 118 -17.43 12.94 10.90
CA SER A 118 -17.04 13.55 12.18
C SER A 118 -17.93 13.16 13.36
N LYS A 119 -18.90 12.25 13.22
CA LYS A 119 -19.79 11.84 14.33
C LYS A 119 -19.02 11.37 15.58
N LYS A 120 -17.84 10.76 15.39
CA LYS A 120 -16.95 10.31 16.48
C LYS A 120 -16.04 11.41 17.03
N VAL A 121 -15.97 12.55 16.35
CA VAL A 121 -15.18 13.73 16.76
C VAL A 121 -16.05 14.55 17.71
N THR A 122 -15.96 14.27 19.00
CA THR A 122 -16.69 15.00 20.03
C THR A 122 -16.19 16.45 20.10
N SER A 123 -17.13 17.40 20.23
CA SER A 123 -16.91 18.85 20.15
C SER A 123 -15.91 19.43 21.17
N GLY A 124 -15.50 18.66 22.17
CA GLY A 124 -14.85 19.17 23.37
C GLY A 124 -13.38 19.57 23.27
N ASN A 125 -12.60 19.13 22.27
CA ASN A 125 -11.12 19.29 22.35
C ASN A 125 -10.33 19.45 21.04
N LEU A 126 -10.96 19.47 19.86
CA LEU A 126 -10.21 19.35 18.60
C LEU A 126 -10.27 20.54 17.65
N ASN A 127 -10.85 21.67 18.07
CA ASN A 127 -10.95 22.88 17.25
C ASN A 127 -11.57 22.62 15.86
N LEU A 128 -12.49 21.66 15.76
CA LEU A 128 -13.10 21.28 14.47
C LEU A 128 -13.83 22.46 13.83
N ALA A 129 -14.53 23.28 14.62
CA ALA A 129 -15.15 24.51 14.14
C ALA A 129 -14.13 25.47 13.52
N SER A 130 -12.97 25.66 14.16
CA SER A 130 -11.91 26.54 13.65
C SER A 130 -11.31 26.00 12.36
N ASP A 131 -11.01 24.70 12.29
CA ASP A 131 -10.48 24.06 11.09
C ASP A 131 -11.47 24.18 9.91
N LEU A 132 -12.76 23.96 10.16
CA LEU A 132 -13.81 24.13 9.14
C LEU A 132 -13.94 25.59 8.68
N ASN A 133 -13.92 26.55 9.60
CA ASN A 133 -13.98 27.99 9.27
C ASN A 133 -12.72 28.47 8.54
N SER A 134 -11.56 27.84 8.80
CA SER A 134 -10.32 28.12 8.07
C SER A 134 -10.29 27.54 6.65
N GLY A 135 -11.28 26.70 6.30
CA GLY A 135 -11.34 26.00 5.02
C GLY A 135 -10.28 24.90 4.86
N LYS A 136 -9.55 24.53 5.92
CA LYS A 136 -8.45 23.56 5.88
C LYS A 136 -8.71 22.42 6.84
N LEU A 137 -8.76 21.20 6.31
CA LEU A 137 -8.93 19.98 7.09
C LEU A 137 -7.73 19.04 6.87
N ARG A 138 -6.95 18.79 7.93
CA ARG A 138 -5.82 17.86 7.86
C ARG A 138 -6.25 16.47 8.30
N LEU A 139 -6.21 15.53 7.36
CA LEU A 139 -6.50 14.12 7.60
C LEU A 139 -5.22 13.29 7.55
N THR A 140 -5.11 12.28 8.41
CA THR A 140 -4.05 11.28 8.37
C THR A 140 -4.66 9.91 8.11
N SER A 141 -3.90 8.99 7.51
CA SER A 141 -4.38 7.64 7.25
C SER A 141 -3.31 6.64 7.63
N HIS A 142 -3.69 5.57 8.32
CA HIS A 142 -2.84 4.42 8.60
C HIS A 142 -3.45 3.18 7.96
N GLY A 143 -2.68 2.54 7.09
CA GLY A 143 -3.06 1.28 6.44
C GLY A 143 -2.51 0.10 7.22
N VAL A 144 -3.37 -0.86 7.58
CA VAL A 144 -2.93 -2.18 8.03
C VAL A 144 -2.90 -3.08 6.80
N GLN A 145 -1.69 -3.48 6.38
CA GLN A 145 -1.52 -4.38 5.26
C GLN A 145 -1.56 -5.82 5.77
N VAL A 146 -2.62 -6.55 5.43
CA VAL A 146 -2.67 -8.00 5.65
C VAL A 146 -1.98 -8.66 4.44
N LEU A 147 -0.72 -9.03 4.60
CA LEU A 147 -0.02 -9.88 3.63
C LEU A 147 -0.47 -11.33 3.83
N LEU A 148 -0.86 -11.97 2.72
CA LEU A 148 -0.96 -13.44 2.60
C LEU A 148 0.20 -13.93 1.74
#